data_AF-A0A8T4RIT5-F1
#
_entry.id   AF-A0A8T4RIT5-F1
#
_cell.length_a   1.000
_cell.length_b   1.000
_cell.length_c   1.000
_cell.angle_alpha   90.00
_cell.angle_beta   90.00
_cell.angle_gamma   90.00
#
_symmetry.space_group_name_H-M   'P 1'
#
loop_
_entity.id
_entity.type
_entity.pdbx_description
1 polymer ?
#
loop_
_entity_poly.entity_id
_entity_poly.type
_entity_poly.pdbx_seq_one_letter_code
_entity_poly.pdbx_strand_id
1 'polypeptide(L)' 'MIACKTKRWGNSIGIILPKEVVREKNIKPEEEILLDIVEKRTVLRELFGALRFKKSTPALLSESRKSLSSKFEAP' A
#
# COMPACT_ATOMS: atom_id res chain seq x y z
N MET A 1 -0.51 -8.32 9.23
CA MET A 1 -1.00 -8.02 7.87
C MET A 1 0.13 -8.24 6.89
N ILE A 2 -0.08 -9.04 5.84
CA ILE A 2 0.94 -9.38 4.85
C ILE A 2 0.68 -8.58 3.58
N ALA A 3 1.70 -7.91 3.06
CA ALA A 3 1.60 -7.22 1.78
C ALA A 3 1.78 -8.22 0.64
N CYS A 4 0.73 -8.43 -0.15
CA CYS A 4 0.77 -9.31 -1.31
C CYS A 4 0.66 -8.51 -2.61
N LYS A 5 1.17 -9.08 -3.70
CA LYS A 5 0.91 -8.56 -5.06
C LYS A 5 -0.25 -9.30 -5.67
N THR A 6 -1.06 -8.59 -6.44
CA THR A 6 -2.09 -9.21 -7.26
C THR A 6 -1.59 -9.42 -8.68
N LYS A 7 -2.15 -10.40 -9.39
CA LYS A 7 -1.91 -10.66 -10.80
C LYS A 7 -3.22 -10.94 -11.53
N ARG A 8 -3.28 -10.65 -12.82
CA ARG A 8 -4.40 -11.09 -13.67
C ARG A 8 -4.29 -12.60 -13.90
N TRP A 9 -5.42 -13.29 -13.77
CA TRP A 9 -5.55 -14.71 -14.06
C TRP A 9 -6.84 -14.96 -14.84
N GLY A 10 -6.75 -15.01 -16.17
CA GLY A 10 -7.93 -15.06 -17.03
C GLY A 10 -8.84 -13.83 -16.79
N ASN A 11 -10.10 -14.10 -16.42
CA ASN A 11 -11.07 -13.06 -16.03
C ASN A 11 -11.12 -12.79 -14.51
N SER A 12 -10.14 -13.31 -13.76
CA SER A 12 -10.06 -13.20 -12.30
C SER A 12 -8.76 -12.52 -11.86
N ILE A 13 -8.70 -12.16 -10.58
CA ILE A 13 -7.48 -11.65 -9.92
C ILE A 13 -6.96 -12.73 -8.99
N GLY A 14 -5.69 -13.09 -9.16
CA GLY A 14 -4.96 -13.94 -8.23
C GLY A 14 -4.13 -13.11 -7.25
N ILE A 15 -3.94 -13.61 -6.04
CA ILE A 15 -3.03 -13.05 -5.05
C ILE A 15 -1.76 -13.91 -5.03
N ILE A 16 -0.59 -13.29 -5.13
CA ILE A 16 0.70 -13.95 -5.02
C ILE A 16 1.13 -13.91 -3.56
N LEU A 17 1.16 -15.07 -2.92
CA LEU A 17 1.66 -15.21 -1.55
C LEU A 17 3.20 -15.25 -1.54
N PRO A 18 3.87 -14.49 -0.66
CA PRO A 18 5.30 -14.59 -0.46
C PRO A 18 5.71 -16.01 -0.05
N LYS A 19 6.91 -16.44 -0.47
CA LYS A 19 7.42 -17.79 -0.25
C LYS A 19 7.55 -18.13 1.23
N GLU A 20 7.88 -17.14 2.05
CA GLU A 20 8.07 -17.24 3.49
C GLU A 20 6.74 -17.64 4.15
N VAL A 21 5.65 -16.94 3.78
CA VAL A 21 4.30 -17.21 4.27
C VAL A 21 3.83 -18.61 3.87
N VAL A 22 4.08 -19.01 2.61
CA VAL A 22 3.72 -20.34 2.12
C VAL A 22 4.40 -21.43 2.95
N ARG A 23 5.69 -21.25 3.27
CA ARG A 23 6.45 -22.22 4.09
C ARG A 23 6.00 -22.25 5.54
N GLU A 24 5.90 -21.09 6.18
CA GLU A 24 5.54 -20.97 7.60
C GLU A 24 4.13 -21.49 7.89
N LYS A 25 3.20 -21.28 6.96
CA LYS A 25 1.81 -21.71 7.06
C LYS A 25 1.54 -23.06 6.39
N ASN A 26 2.57 -23.68 5.81
CA ASN A 26 2.50 -24.95 5.09
C ASN A 26 1.39 -24.96 4.03
N ILE A 27 1.27 -23.85 3.29
CA ILE A 27 0.22 -23.65 2.30
C ILE A 27 0.51 -24.52 1.08
N LYS A 28 -0.48 -25.26 0.61
CA LYS A 28 -0.40 -26.13 -0.54
C LYS A 28 -1.06 -25.49 -1.76
N PRO A 29 -0.60 -25.82 -2.97
CA PRO A 29 -1.32 -25.48 -4.18
C PRO A 29 -2.77 -26.00 -4.12
N GLU A 30 -3.70 -25.23 -4.68
CA GLU A 30 -5.11 -25.61 -4.87
C GLU A 30 -5.93 -25.82 -3.58
N GLU A 31 -5.39 -25.45 -2.42
CA GLU A 31 -6.19 -25.45 -1.19
C GLU A 31 -7.02 -24.17 -1.05
N GLU A 32 -8.13 -24.27 -0.33
CA GLU A 32 -8.96 -23.13 0.02
C GLU A 32 -8.40 -22.40 1.24
N ILE A 33 -8.27 -21.08 1.14
CA ILE A 33 -7.78 -20.23 2.24
C ILE A 33 -8.69 -19.02 2.44
N LEU A 34 -8.84 -18.60 3.70
CA LEU A 34 -9.53 -17.36 4.03
C LEU A 34 -8.56 -16.19 4.06
N LEU A 35 -8.94 -15.10 3.42
CA LEU A 35 -8.13 -13.89 3.32
C LEU A 35 -8.94 -12.69 3.80
N ASP A 36 -8.32 -11.87 4.65
CA ASP A 36 -8.83 -10.54 4.97
C ASP A 36 -8.17 -9.51 4.05
N ILE A 37 -8.99 -8.77 3.29
CA ILE A 37 -8.55 -7.81 2.28
C ILE A 37 -8.81 -6.41 2.82
N VAL A 38 -7.72 -5.69 3.09
CA VAL A 38 -7.78 -4.30 3.54
C VAL A 38 -7.30 -3.37 2.43
N GLU A 39 -8.13 -2.38 2.08
CA GLU A 39 -7.72 -1.34 1.14
C GLU A 39 -6.54 -0.55 1.71
N LYS A 40 -5.48 -0.43 0.91
CA LYS A 40 -4.36 0.44 1.25
C LYS A 40 -4.82 1.90 1.14
N ARG A 41 -5.23 2.48 2.27
CA ARG A 41 -5.47 3.92 2.37
C ARG A 41 -4.14 4.65 2.28
N THR A 42 -3.96 5.42 1.21
CA THR A 42 -2.87 6.39 1.15
C THR A 42 -3.30 7.62 1.94
N VAL A 43 -2.60 7.88 3.07
CA VAL A 43 -2.81 9.08 3.91
C VAL A 43 -2.85 10.36 3.07
N LEU A 44 -2.05 10.40 2.00
CA LEU A 44 -2.06 11.47 1.00
C LEU A 44 -3.44 11.72 0.38
N ARG A 45 -4.17 10.68 -0.04
CA ARG A 45 -5.49 10.83 -0.69
C ARG A 45 -6.52 11.42 0.26
N GLU A 46 -6.44 11.11 1.55
CA GLU A 46 -7.32 11.69 2.59
C GLU A 46 -6.95 13.16 2.86
N LEU A 47 -5.66 13.49 2.93
CA LEU A 47 -5.18 14.87 3.10
C LEU A 47 -5.53 15.78 1.91
N PHE A 48 -5.47 15.26 0.68
CA PHE A 48 -5.82 16.02 -0.53
C PHE A 48 -7.31 16.37 -0.63
N GLY A 49 -8.20 15.60 0.01
CA GLY A 49 -9.64 15.88 0.05
C GLY A 49 -10.03 16.95 1.08
N ALA A 50 -9.36 16.96 2.24
CA ALA A 50 -9.64 17.89 3.33
C ALA A 50 -9.07 19.31 3.10
N LEU A 51 -7.95 19.43 2.37
CA LEU A 51 -7.26 20.71 2.12
C LEU A 51 -7.81 21.52 0.94
N ARG A 52 -9.08 21.28 0.56
CA ARG A 52 -9.73 21.82 -0.65
C ARG A 52 -9.89 23.35 -0.73
N PHE A 53 -9.22 24.15 0.12
CA PHE A 53 -9.47 25.60 0.18
C PHE A 53 -8.30 26.58 0.13
N LYS A 54 -7.01 26.20 0.15
CA LYS A 54 -5.97 27.27 0.16
C LYS A 54 -4.69 27.13 -0.69
N LYS A 55 -4.32 26.00 -1.29
CA LYS A 55 -3.13 25.95 -2.19
C LYS A 55 -3.23 24.86 -3.26
N SER A 56 -2.56 25.09 -4.39
CA SER A 56 -2.50 24.15 -5.53
C SER A 56 -1.67 22.91 -5.20
N THR A 57 -2.09 21.77 -5.75
CA THR A 57 -1.52 20.42 -5.55
C THR A 57 0.01 20.31 -5.71
N PRO A 58 0.67 21.00 -6.67
CA PRO A 58 2.12 20.93 -6.84
C PRO A 58 2.90 21.53 -5.67
N ALA A 59 2.37 22.59 -5.03
CA ALA A 59 3.03 23.27 -3.92
C ALA A 59 3.00 22.43 -2.63
N LEU A 60 1.91 21.70 -2.39
CA LEU A 60 1.80 20.79 -1.25
C LEU A 60 2.73 19.58 -1.38
N LEU A 61 2.93 19.09 -2.61
CA LEU A 61 3.85 17.99 -2.89
C LEU A 61 5.31 18.37 -2.61
N SER A 62 5.69 19.59 -2.97
CA SER A 62 7.06 20.08 -2.75
C SER A 62 7.33 20.42 -1.29
N GLU A 63 6.36 21.01 -0.58
CA GLU A 63 6.44 21.25 0.88
C GLU A 63 6.55 19.92 1.66
N SER A 64 5.80 18.89 1.26
CA SER A 64 5.86 17.57 1.90
C SER A 64 7.21 16.86 1.68
N ARG A 65 7.84 17.01 0.51
CA ARG A 65 9.18 16.45 0.27
C ARG A 65 10.26 17.16 1.10
N LYS A 66 10.16 18.49 1.23
CA LYS A 66 11.10 19.27 2.03
C LYS A 66 11.02 18.96 3.52
N SER A 67 9.81 18.79 4.06
CA SER A 67 9.62 18.42 5.47
C SER A 67 10.07 16.98 5.78
N LEU A 68 10.06 16.10 4.77
CA LEU A 68 10.53 14.72 4.93
C LEU A 68 12.07 14.65 4.94
N SER A 69 12.80 15.38 4.08
CA SER A 69 14.28 15.35 4.11
C SER A 69 14.82 15.93 5.42
N SER A 70 14.25 17.04 5.88
CA SER A 70 14.68 17.71 7.12
C SER A 70 14.43 16.90 8.39
N LYS A 71 13.53 15.91 8.37
CA LYS A 71 13.33 14.96 9.49
C LYS A 71 14.29 13.76 9.46
N PHE A 72 14.88 13.46 8.30
CA PHE A 72 15.86 12.37 8.14
C PHE A 72 17.31 12.88 8.14
N GLU A 73 17.53 14.20 8.18
CA GLU A 73 18.85 14.87 8.24
C GLU A 73 19.19 15.45 9.63
N ALA A 74 18.39 15.19 10.67
CA ALA A 74 18.80 15.47 12.05
C ALA A 74 19.61 14.26 12.59
N PRO A 75 20.83 14.46 13.12
CA PRO A 75 21.68 13.39 13.65
C PRO A 75 21.08 12.70 14.89
#